data_AF-A0A526WJ71-F1
#
_entry.id   AF-A0A526WJ71-F1
#
_cell.length_a   1.000
_cell.length_b   1.000
_cell.length_c   1.000
_cell.angle_alpha   90.00
_cell.angle_beta   90.00
_cell.angle_gamma   90.00
#
_symmetry.space_group_name_H-M   'P 1'
#
loop_
_entity.id
_entity.type
_entity.pdbx_description
1 polymer ?
#
loop_
_entity_poly.entity_id
_entity_poly.type
_entity_poly.pdbx_seq_one_letter_code
_entity_poly.pdbx_strand_id
1 'polypeptide(L)'
;MPDRTQPGGLNVGRAVQEHQQTGLVRALVHPDFLRAATAGPRRRIGFAVFTWSSDGKFDLLVPWTVIGSAEDAARVSQALASVTLIDRTHYGGGDMEQDGDADPAAMHDRLTDMSEAIAFASLLLTSSPHATQRAIMNICANGTDNFAGGTESSRDAALAQGFTINGLVLGQDVELA
;
A
#
# COMPACT_ATOMS: atom_id res chain seq x y z
N MET A 1 -19.68 -24.22 -32.67
CA MET A 1 -19.52 -22.86 -32.12
C MET A 1 -19.84 -22.92 -30.64
N PRO A 2 -18.88 -22.93 -29.71
CA PRO A 2 -19.20 -22.80 -28.30
C PRO A 2 -19.20 -21.33 -27.89
N ASP A 3 -20.24 -21.00 -27.13
CA ASP A 3 -20.57 -19.74 -26.48
C ASP A 3 -19.50 -19.34 -25.45
N ARG A 4 -18.97 -18.12 -25.57
CA ARG A 4 -18.03 -17.50 -24.62
C ARG A 4 -18.82 -16.59 -23.67
N THR A 5 -19.39 -17.18 -22.64
CA THR A 5 -19.80 -16.45 -21.43
C THR A 5 -18.78 -16.74 -20.34
N GLN A 6 -17.64 -16.04 -20.39
CA GLN A 6 -16.81 -15.87 -19.19
C GLN A 6 -17.29 -14.61 -18.45
N PRO A 7 -17.52 -14.67 -17.14
CA PRO A 7 -17.84 -13.48 -16.36
C PRO A 7 -16.61 -12.56 -16.30
N GLY A 8 -16.89 -11.26 -16.34
CA GLY A 8 -15.92 -10.16 -16.35
C GLY A 8 -14.81 -10.25 -15.30
N GLY A 9 -13.69 -9.63 -15.65
CA GLY A 9 -12.45 -9.65 -14.89
C GLY A 9 -12.65 -9.07 -13.50
N LEU A 10 -12.17 -9.80 -12.50
CA LEU A 10 -12.23 -9.39 -11.10
C LEU A 10 -11.40 -8.10 -10.90
N ASN A 11 -12.10 -6.96 -10.82
CA ASN A 11 -11.64 -5.79 -10.06
C ASN A 11 -11.06 -6.26 -8.72
N VAL A 12 -10.07 -5.53 -8.15
CA VAL A 12 -9.48 -5.85 -6.84
C VAL A 12 -10.57 -6.00 -5.78
N GLY A 13 -11.04 -7.24 -5.60
CA GLY A 13 -12.20 -7.52 -4.79
C GLY A 13 -11.85 -7.23 -3.34
N ARG A 14 -12.85 -6.77 -2.56
CA ARG A 14 -12.78 -6.62 -1.10
C ARG A 14 -11.95 -7.73 -0.42
N ALA A 15 -12.08 -8.97 -0.88
CA ALA A 15 -11.32 -10.13 -0.41
C ALA A 15 -9.79 -9.99 -0.46
N VAL A 16 -9.20 -9.41 -1.52
CA VAL A 16 -7.74 -9.21 -1.61
C VAL A 16 -7.29 -8.15 -0.60
N GLN A 17 -8.08 -7.10 -0.42
CA GLN A 17 -7.80 -6.05 0.56
C GLN A 17 -7.93 -6.58 2.00
N GLU A 18 -8.94 -7.39 2.27
CA GLU A 18 -9.12 -8.11 3.53
C GLU A 18 -7.92 -9.02 3.80
N HIS A 19 -7.41 -9.72 2.78
CA HIS A 19 -6.24 -10.56 2.92
C HIS A 19 -4.98 -9.75 3.24
N GLN A 20 -4.75 -8.62 2.56
CA GLN A 20 -3.63 -7.73 2.83
C GLN A 20 -3.67 -7.15 4.25
N GLN A 21 -4.84 -6.63 4.67
CA GLN A 21 -5.02 -6.10 6.02
C GLN A 21 -4.84 -7.21 7.06
N THR A 22 -5.43 -8.38 6.85
CA THR A 22 -5.29 -9.54 7.75
C THR A 22 -3.82 -9.98 7.85
N GLY A 23 -3.10 -10.02 6.73
CA GLY A 23 -1.68 -10.34 6.67
C GLY A 23 -0.84 -9.35 7.47
N LEU A 24 -1.09 -8.04 7.29
CA LEU A 24 -0.37 -6.99 8.01
C LEU A 24 -0.66 -7.00 9.52
N VAL A 25 -1.93 -7.16 9.92
CA VAL A 25 -2.37 -7.33 11.31
C VAL A 25 -1.64 -8.52 11.96
N ARG A 26 -1.62 -9.68 11.28
CA ARG A 26 -0.91 -10.87 11.79
C ARG A 26 0.61 -10.66 11.85
N ALA A 27 1.19 -10.02 10.86
CA ALA A 27 2.63 -9.77 10.80
C ALA A 27 3.10 -8.86 11.95
N LEU A 28 2.33 -7.83 12.30
CA LEU A 28 2.66 -6.90 13.38
C LEU A 28 2.84 -7.56 14.73
N VAL A 29 2.06 -8.61 15.03
CA VAL A 29 2.16 -9.37 16.28
C VAL A 29 3.03 -10.62 16.17
N HIS A 30 3.63 -10.88 15.01
CA HIS A 30 4.50 -12.03 14.82
C HIS A 30 5.82 -11.83 15.60
N PRO A 31 6.35 -12.86 16.30
CA PRO A 31 7.58 -12.73 17.07
C PRO A 31 8.77 -12.21 16.25
N ASP A 32 8.84 -12.60 14.97
CA ASP A 32 9.94 -12.21 14.08
C ASP A 32 9.91 -10.71 13.77
N PHE A 33 8.72 -10.14 13.62
CA PHE A 33 8.57 -8.69 13.44
C PHE A 33 9.08 -7.95 14.65
N LEU A 34 8.67 -8.35 15.86
CA LEU A 34 9.13 -7.69 17.08
C LEU A 34 10.65 -7.86 17.28
N ARG A 35 11.20 -9.04 16.97
CA ARG A 35 12.66 -9.24 16.99
C ARG A 35 13.36 -8.29 16.03
N ALA A 36 12.86 -8.13 14.80
CA ALA A 36 13.43 -7.22 13.82
C ALA A 36 13.30 -5.74 14.24
N ALA A 37 12.11 -5.32 14.68
CA ALA A 37 11.83 -3.96 15.14
C ALA A 37 12.69 -3.55 16.35
N THR A 38 13.08 -4.51 17.18
CA THR A 38 13.87 -4.27 18.39
C THR A 38 15.35 -4.70 18.26
N ALA A 39 15.79 -5.17 17.08
CA ALA A 39 17.18 -5.60 16.86
C ALA A 39 18.17 -4.42 16.81
N GLY A 40 17.69 -3.23 16.41
CA GLY A 40 18.53 -2.04 16.31
C GLY A 40 18.91 -1.42 17.66
N PRO A 41 19.88 -0.49 17.68
CA PRO A 41 20.38 0.15 18.92
C PRO A 41 19.31 0.86 19.75
N ARG A 42 18.26 1.37 19.09
CA ARG A 42 17.14 2.07 19.77
C ARG A 42 16.12 1.13 20.40
N ARG A 43 16.19 -0.18 20.08
CA ARG A 43 15.27 -1.23 20.55
C ARG A 43 13.79 -0.94 20.26
N ARG A 44 13.51 -0.07 19.29
CA ARG A 44 12.17 0.37 18.89
C ARG A 44 12.21 1.04 17.51
N ILE A 45 11.06 1.11 16.86
CA ILE A 45 10.83 1.80 15.59
C ILE A 45 9.69 2.82 15.72
N GLY A 46 9.70 3.84 14.87
CA GLY A 46 8.50 4.59 14.52
C GLY A 46 7.79 3.88 13.37
N PHE A 47 6.46 3.80 13.43
CA PHE A 47 5.66 3.05 12.47
C PHE A 47 4.40 3.85 12.10
N ALA A 48 4.08 3.89 10.80
CA ALA A 48 2.88 4.49 10.26
C ALA A 48 2.40 3.64 9.06
N VAL A 49 1.10 3.67 8.80
CA VAL A 49 0.46 2.94 7.68
C VAL A 49 -0.54 3.87 7.05
N PHE A 50 -0.53 3.94 5.73
CA PHE A 50 -1.53 4.65 4.95
C PHE A 50 -1.97 3.81 3.76
N THR A 51 -3.14 4.13 3.23
CA THR A 51 -3.61 3.65 1.92
C THR A 51 -3.71 4.82 0.98
N TRP A 52 -3.61 4.54 -0.32
CA TRP A 52 -3.76 5.55 -1.37
C TRP A 52 -4.69 5.04 -2.45
N SER A 53 -5.26 5.98 -3.19
CA SER A 53 -5.94 5.73 -4.45
C SER A 53 -5.60 6.81 -5.46
N SER A 54 -5.87 6.52 -6.73
CA SER A 54 -5.93 7.52 -7.81
C SER A 54 -6.78 8.70 -7.37
N ASP A 55 -6.34 9.94 -7.64
CA ASP A 55 -6.92 11.25 -7.26
C ASP A 55 -6.28 11.99 -6.05
N GLY A 56 -5.14 11.50 -5.55
CA GLY A 56 -4.45 12.13 -4.42
C GLY A 56 -5.15 11.91 -3.06
N LYS A 57 -6.09 10.97 -2.95
CA LYS A 57 -6.63 10.52 -1.66
C LYS A 57 -5.63 9.62 -0.94
N PHE A 58 -5.29 10.03 0.28
CA PHE A 58 -4.47 9.29 1.22
C PHE A 58 -5.18 9.18 2.56
N ASP A 59 -5.37 7.94 3.02
CA ASP A 59 -5.95 7.68 4.35
C ASP A 59 -4.87 7.14 5.27
N LEU A 60 -4.53 7.91 6.31
CA LEU A 60 -3.58 7.49 7.33
C LEU A 60 -4.26 6.53 8.31
N LEU A 61 -4.09 5.24 8.08
CA LEU A 61 -4.69 4.15 8.86
C LEU A 61 -4.08 4.04 10.26
N VAL A 62 -2.76 4.25 10.35
CA VAL A 62 -2.02 4.24 11.61
C VAL A 62 -1.12 5.47 11.62
N PRO A 63 -1.37 6.46 12.51
CA PRO A 63 -0.47 7.58 12.67
C PRO A 63 0.87 7.13 13.28
N TRP A 64 1.89 7.98 13.17
CA TRP A 64 3.22 7.71 13.73
C TRP A 64 3.14 7.22 15.18
N THR A 65 3.42 5.92 15.35
CA THR A 65 3.35 5.22 16.62
C THR A 65 4.68 4.53 16.88
N VAL A 66 5.15 4.60 18.12
CA VAL A 66 6.38 3.90 18.52
C VAL A 66 6.04 2.44 18.84
N ILE A 67 6.78 1.51 18.24
CA ILE A 67 6.73 0.09 18.56
C ILE A 67 8.07 -0.34 19.17
N GLY A 68 8.09 -0.64 20.47
CA GLY A 68 9.24 -1.20 21.18
C GLY A 68 8.94 -2.48 21.96
N SER A 69 7.67 -2.87 22.05
CA SER A 69 7.21 -4.03 22.80
C SER A 69 6.08 -4.78 22.08
N ALA A 70 5.78 -5.98 22.57
CA ALA A 70 4.63 -6.76 22.08
C ALA A 70 3.30 -6.04 22.32
N GLU A 71 3.19 -5.27 23.40
CA GLU A 71 1.98 -4.51 23.71
C GLU A 71 1.79 -3.36 22.72
N ASP A 72 2.85 -2.62 22.38
CA ASP A 72 2.80 -1.56 21.37
C ASP A 72 2.36 -2.13 20.01
N ALA A 73 2.96 -3.26 19.62
CA ALA A 73 2.65 -3.94 18.38
C ALA A 73 1.19 -4.42 18.34
N ALA A 74 0.68 -4.96 19.45
CA ALA A 74 -0.73 -5.35 19.59
C ALA A 74 -1.68 -4.16 19.46
N ARG A 75 -1.35 -2.99 20.04
CA ARG A 75 -2.17 -1.77 19.89
C ARG A 75 -2.23 -1.30 18.44
N VAL A 76 -1.09 -1.30 17.73
CA VAL A 76 -1.06 -0.95 16.30
C VAL A 76 -1.83 -1.97 15.47
N SER A 77 -1.66 -3.26 15.75
CA SER A 77 -2.41 -4.34 15.11
C SER A 77 -3.92 -4.18 15.30
N GLN A 78 -4.37 -3.84 16.50
CA GLN A 78 -5.79 -3.63 16.80
C GLN A 78 -6.34 -2.38 16.12
N ALA A 79 -5.58 -1.28 16.11
CA ALA A 79 -5.95 -0.07 15.39
C ALA A 79 -6.16 -0.38 13.90
N LEU A 80 -5.20 -1.07 13.28
CA LEU A 80 -5.30 -1.45 11.88
C LEU A 80 -6.47 -2.40 11.62
N ALA A 81 -6.75 -3.36 12.50
CA ALA A 81 -7.89 -4.28 12.37
C ALA A 81 -9.25 -3.58 12.49
N SER A 82 -9.30 -2.41 13.14
CA SER A 82 -10.53 -1.62 13.30
C SER A 82 -10.83 -0.69 12.12
N VAL A 83 -9.87 -0.53 11.20
CA VAL A 83 -10.06 0.26 9.98
C VAL A 83 -11.04 -0.47 9.07
N THR A 84 -12.19 0.16 8.83
CA THR A 84 -13.12 -0.28 7.78
C THR A 84 -12.43 -0.13 6.43
N LEU A 85 -12.34 -1.23 5.69
CA LEU A 85 -11.77 -1.21 4.34
C LEU A 85 -12.55 -0.26 3.46
N ILE A 86 -11.83 0.63 2.77
CA ILE A 86 -12.39 1.63 1.86
C ILE A 86 -13.32 0.94 0.87
N ASP A 87 -14.56 1.46 0.75
CA ASP A 87 -15.51 1.00 -0.25
C ASP A 87 -15.00 1.38 -1.64
N ARG A 88 -14.49 0.36 -2.35
CA ARG A 88 -13.90 0.52 -3.67
C ARG A 88 -14.89 0.50 -4.82
N THR A 89 -16.19 0.36 -4.54
CA THR A 89 -17.23 0.34 -5.58
C THR A 89 -17.29 1.64 -6.41
N HIS A 90 -16.69 2.72 -5.92
CA HIS A 90 -16.55 3.98 -6.65
C HIS A 90 -15.20 4.18 -7.35
N TYR A 91 -14.24 3.26 -7.23
CA TYR A 91 -13.02 3.31 -8.04
C TYR A 91 -13.31 2.72 -9.42
N GLY A 92 -13.29 3.56 -10.45
CA GLY A 92 -13.64 3.17 -11.83
C GLY A 92 -12.58 2.28 -12.49
N GLY A 93 -12.45 1.02 -12.09
CA GLY A 93 -11.44 0.09 -12.62
C GLY A 93 -11.98 -1.14 -13.36
N GLY A 94 -13.30 -1.23 -13.58
CA GLY A 94 -13.90 -2.39 -14.25
C GLY A 94 -13.60 -2.44 -15.74
N ASP A 95 -12.91 -3.51 -16.14
CA ASP A 95 -13.05 -4.26 -17.39
C ASP A 95 -14.06 -3.69 -18.40
N MET A 96 -13.66 -2.63 -19.09
CA MET A 96 -14.29 -2.19 -20.33
C MET A 96 -13.25 -2.06 -21.43
N GLU A 97 -13.63 -2.57 -22.60
CA GLU A 97 -12.87 -2.47 -23.85
C GLU A 97 -12.44 -1.01 -24.07
N GLN A 98 -11.19 -0.82 -24.51
CA GLN A 98 -10.61 0.49 -24.80
C GLN A 98 -11.34 1.12 -26.01
N ASP A 99 -12.51 1.71 -25.78
CA ASP A 99 -13.10 2.64 -26.73
C ASP A 99 -12.29 3.93 -26.70
N GLY A 100 -11.62 4.22 -27.81
CA GLY A 100 -10.62 5.28 -27.98
C GLY A 100 -11.12 6.72 -27.85
N ASP A 101 -12.33 6.94 -27.33
CA ASP A 101 -13.01 8.24 -27.19
C ASP A 101 -13.23 8.65 -25.71
N ALA A 102 -12.60 7.97 -24.74
CA ALA A 102 -12.75 8.29 -23.32
C ALA A 102 -12.16 9.67 -22.93
N ASP A 103 -12.91 10.44 -22.13
CA ASP A 103 -12.49 11.73 -21.56
C ASP A 103 -11.18 11.59 -20.74
N PRO A 104 -10.11 12.35 -21.06
CA PRO A 104 -8.83 12.31 -20.34
C PRO A 104 -8.95 12.53 -18.83
N ALA A 105 -9.91 13.34 -18.38
CA ALA A 105 -10.13 13.60 -16.95
C ALA A 105 -10.76 12.39 -16.25
N ALA A 106 -11.66 11.67 -16.93
CA ALA A 106 -12.25 10.43 -16.44
C ALA A 106 -11.24 9.26 -16.46
N MET A 107 -10.12 9.38 -17.17
CA MET A 107 -9.02 8.41 -17.14
C MET A 107 -8.17 8.54 -15.88
N HIS A 108 -8.05 9.74 -15.30
CA HIS A 108 -7.27 10.00 -14.08
C HIS A 108 -7.88 9.33 -12.83
N ASP A 109 -9.21 9.23 -12.79
CA ASP A 109 -10.02 8.62 -11.71
C ASP A 109 -9.88 7.07 -11.64
N ARG A 110 -9.07 6.47 -12.53
CA ARG A 110 -9.09 5.03 -12.84
C ARG A 110 -7.74 4.32 -12.68
N LEU A 111 -6.69 5.02 -12.22
CA LEU A 111 -5.29 4.54 -12.34
C LEU A 111 -4.48 4.58 -11.03
N THR A 112 -3.90 3.45 -10.60
CA THR A 112 -2.95 3.41 -9.48
C THR A 112 -1.69 4.23 -9.82
N ASP A 113 -1.54 5.40 -9.20
CA ASP A 113 -0.33 6.22 -9.34
C ASP A 113 0.67 5.91 -8.21
N MET A 114 1.70 5.12 -8.51
CA MET A 114 2.75 4.81 -7.54
C MET A 114 3.66 6.01 -7.25
N SER A 115 3.76 6.97 -8.17
CA SER A 115 4.57 8.18 -7.99
C SER A 115 4.03 9.03 -6.85
N GLU A 116 2.70 9.17 -6.78
CA GLU A 116 2.01 9.88 -5.70
C GLU A 116 2.17 9.19 -4.34
N ALA A 117 2.07 7.86 -4.30
CA ALA A 117 2.30 7.08 -3.08
C ALA A 117 3.73 7.24 -2.55
N ILE A 118 4.74 7.20 -3.44
CA ILE A 118 6.14 7.40 -3.07
C ILE A 118 6.38 8.84 -2.57
N ALA A 119 5.79 9.84 -3.24
CA ALA A 119 5.89 11.23 -2.83
C ALA A 119 5.29 11.46 -1.44
N PHE A 120 4.09 10.93 -1.19
CA PHE A 120 3.44 11.03 0.12
C PHE A 120 4.20 10.27 1.21
N ALA A 121 4.70 9.07 0.92
CA ALA A 121 5.55 8.32 1.85
C ALA A 121 6.84 9.08 2.20
N SER A 122 7.45 9.75 1.22
CA SER A 122 8.63 10.60 1.43
C SER A 122 8.32 11.77 2.36
N LEU A 123 7.15 12.39 2.19
CA LEU A 123 6.67 13.45 3.07
C LEU A 123 6.42 12.94 4.50
N LEU A 124 5.77 11.78 4.65
CA LEU A 124 5.54 11.16 5.96
C LEU A 124 6.84 10.86 6.68
N LEU A 125 7.84 10.30 5.97
CA LEU A 125 9.14 9.98 6.56
C LEU A 125 9.90 11.24 6.96
N THR A 126 9.86 12.28 6.14
CA THR A 126 10.52 13.57 6.41
C THR A 126 9.86 14.31 7.58
N SER A 127 8.53 14.20 7.71
CA SER A 127 7.76 14.80 8.80
C SER A 127 7.69 13.93 10.06
N SER A 128 8.39 12.79 10.08
CA SER A 128 8.37 11.89 11.24
C SER A 128 8.86 12.62 12.50
N PRO A 129 8.11 12.55 13.62
CA PRO A 129 8.55 13.15 14.88
C PRO A 129 9.70 12.35 15.55
N HIS A 130 10.17 11.27 14.92
CA HIS A 130 11.13 10.34 15.48
C HIS A 130 12.45 10.37 14.73
N ALA A 131 13.52 10.83 15.39
CA ALA A 131 14.86 10.80 14.83
C ALA A 131 15.31 9.35 14.52
N THR A 132 15.63 9.08 13.26
CA THR A 132 16.07 7.76 12.78
C THR A 132 17.36 7.85 11.97
N GLN A 133 18.10 6.74 11.90
CA GLN A 133 19.23 6.55 10.99
C GLN A 133 18.85 5.74 9.75
N ARG A 134 17.66 5.11 9.77
CA ARG A 134 17.15 4.27 8.68
C ARG A 134 15.67 4.59 8.49
N ALA A 135 15.31 5.00 7.29
CA ALA A 135 13.95 5.27 6.90
C ALA A 135 13.58 4.31 5.77
N ILE A 136 12.52 3.55 5.99
CA ILE A 136 12.09 2.46 5.10
C ILE A 136 10.64 2.71 4.73
N MET A 137 10.34 2.63 3.44
CA MET A 137 8.98 2.58 2.91
C MET A 137 8.74 1.19 2.32
N ASN A 138 7.69 0.52 2.78
CA ASN A 138 7.23 -0.75 2.23
C ASN A 138 5.97 -0.48 1.40
N ILE A 139 6.03 -0.80 0.11
CA ILE A 139 4.93 -0.59 -0.83
C ILE A 139 4.33 -1.97 -1.16
N CYS A 140 3.08 -2.19 -0.78
CA CYS A 140 2.34 -3.41 -1.09
C CYS A 140 1.28 -3.09 -2.14
N ALA A 141 1.37 -3.67 -3.33
CA ALA A 141 0.47 -3.38 -4.46
C ALA A 141 0.20 -4.63 -5.31
N ASN A 142 -0.93 -4.64 -6.03
CA ASN A 142 -1.41 -5.79 -6.81
C ASN A 142 -1.74 -5.44 -8.28
N GLY A 143 -1.19 -4.33 -8.79
CA GLY A 143 -1.44 -3.84 -10.14
C GLY A 143 -0.21 -3.19 -10.75
N THR A 144 -0.24 -3.05 -12.07
CA THR A 144 0.75 -2.31 -12.86
C THR A 144 0.58 -0.81 -12.61
N ASP A 145 1.68 -0.06 -12.51
CA ASP A 145 1.63 1.40 -12.65
C ASP A 145 0.94 1.72 -13.97
N ASN A 146 -0.21 2.36 -13.90
CA ASN A 146 -0.98 2.68 -15.10
C ASN A 146 -1.05 4.19 -15.33
N PHE A 147 -0.24 4.98 -14.62
CA PHE A 147 0.04 6.37 -14.93
C PHE A 147 1.34 6.51 -15.75
N ALA A 148 1.25 7.12 -16.93
CA ALA A 148 2.37 7.31 -17.83
C ALA A 148 3.22 8.52 -17.43
N GLY A 149 4.02 8.39 -16.36
CA GLY A 149 5.11 9.34 -16.12
C GLY A 149 5.50 9.54 -14.67
N GLY A 150 6.47 8.78 -14.17
CA GLY A 150 7.30 9.30 -13.08
C GLY A 150 7.64 8.38 -11.91
N THR A 151 7.21 7.11 -11.90
CA THR A 151 7.55 6.22 -10.77
C THR A 151 9.06 6.07 -10.60
N GLU A 152 9.82 6.03 -11.69
CA GLU A 152 11.29 6.02 -11.66
C GLU A 152 11.86 7.32 -11.07
N SER A 153 11.36 8.48 -11.48
CA SER A 153 11.78 9.78 -10.95
C SER A 153 11.47 9.94 -9.46
N SER A 154 10.27 9.54 -9.02
CA SER A 154 9.87 9.58 -7.61
C SER A 154 10.69 8.60 -6.77
N ARG A 155 10.94 7.38 -7.29
CA ARG A 155 11.85 6.42 -6.69
C ARG A 155 13.24 7.01 -6.52
N ASP A 156 13.82 7.55 -7.59
CA ASP A 156 15.18 8.07 -7.59
C ASP A 156 15.32 9.27 -6.63
N ALA A 157 14.31 10.14 -6.56
CA ALA A 157 14.25 11.24 -5.59
C ALA A 157 14.18 10.75 -4.13
N ALA A 158 13.43 9.68 -3.86
CA ALA A 158 13.37 9.06 -2.53
C ALA A 158 14.70 8.37 -2.15
N LEU A 159 15.33 7.66 -3.10
CA LEU A 159 16.64 7.04 -2.91
C LEU A 159 17.74 8.10 -2.66
N ALA A 160 17.70 9.22 -3.37
CA ALA A 160 18.63 10.34 -3.17
C ALA A 160 18.53 10.96 -1.76
N GLN A 161 17.38 10.86 -1.11
CA GLN A 161 17.17 11.25 0.30
C GLN A 161 17.65 10.19 1.30
N GLY A 162 18.14 9.04 0.83
CA GLY A 162 18.63 7.94 1.65
C GLY A 162 17.52 7.00 2.16
N PHE A 163 16.31 7.07 1.61
CA PHE A 163 15.24 6.14 1.94
C PHE A 163 15.47 4.77 1.31
N THR A 164 15.10 3.72 2.02
CA THR A 164 15.03 2.36 1.46
C THR A 164 13.60 2.07 1.02
N ILE A 165 13.44 1.54 -0.19
CA ILE A 165 12.14 1.17 -0.74
C ILE A 165 12.10 -0.36 -0.91
N ASN A 166 11.13 -1.00 -0.27
CA ASN A 166 10.82 -2.41 -0.49
C ASN A 166 9.46 -2.52 -1.20
N GLY A 167 9.36 -3.39 -2.20
CA GLY A 167 8.10 -3.70 -2.86
C GLY A 167 7.64 -5.12 -2.54
N LEU A 168 6.37 -5.28 -2.17
CA LEU A 168 5.68 -6.57 -2.13
C LEU A 168 4.60 -6.58 -3.22
N VAL A 169 4.84 -7.36 -4.27
CA VAL A 169 3.89 -7.53 -5.38
C VAL A 169 2.97 -8.70 -5.07
N LEU A 170 1.66 -8.46 -5.14
CA LEU A 170 0.64 -9.46 -4.89
C LEU A 170 -0.04 -9.84 -6.20
N GLY A 171 0.16 -11.07 -6.65
CA GLY A 171 -0.43 -11.62 -7.87
C GLY A 171 -1.92 -11.96 -7.72
N GLN A 172 -2.57 -12.29 -8.83
CA GLN A 172 -3.98 -12.68 -8.91
C GLN A 172 -4.18 -14.21 -8.88
N ASP A 173 -3.11 -15.00 -8.81
CA ASP A 173 -3.21 -16.46 -8.96
C ASP A 173 -3.76 -17.13 -7.69
N VAL A 174 -5.00 -17.64 -7.83
CA VAL A 174 -5.64 -18.58 -6.88
C VAL A 174 -5.21 -20.04 -7.17
N GLU A 175 -4.42 -20.27 -8.22
CA GLU A 175 -4.16 -21.59 -8.80
C GLU A 175 -2.69 -22.02 -8.60
N LEU A 176 -2.26 -22.08 -7.34
CA LEU A 176 -1.11 -22.89 -6.91
C LEU A 176 -1.50 -23.66 -5.64
N ALA A 177 -2.44 -24.59 -5.82
CA ALA A 177 -2.81 -25.60 -4.83
C ALA A 177 -2.91 -26.98 -5.51
#